data_AF-A0A2K0T8I5-F1
#
_entry.id   AF-A0A2K0T8I5-F1
#
_cell.length_a   1.000
_cell.length_b   1.000
_cell.length_c   1.000
_cell.angle_alpha   90.00
_cell.angle_beta   90.00
_cell.angle_gamma   90.00
#
_symmetry.space_group_name_H-M   'P 1'
#
loop_
_entity.id
_entity.type
_entity.pdbx_description
1 polymer ?
#
loop_
_entity_poly.entity_id
_entity_poly.type
_entity_poly.pdbx_seq_one_letter_code
_entity_poly.pdbx_strand_id
1 'polypeptide(L)'
;MRLAGFIGLAGGFLYFYQRSALRFYGATENAREVDLDMREMVAKVKAGEPLYGESRLNSHLQGVAARQSRYSALFFSTVPWFNFVNHNQHGVDTAKYYQQAERELEAERK
;
A
#
# COMPACT_ATOMS: atom_id res chain seq x y z
N MET A 1 26.56 -19.90 -13.69
CA MET A 1 25.74 -18.75 -14.18
C MET A 1 24.29 -18.75 -13.70
N ARG A 2 23.55 -19.88 -13.72
CA ARG A 2 22.12 -19.92 -13.31
C ARG A 2 21.87 -19.43 -11.87
N LEU A 3 22.65 -19.93 -10.91
CA LEU A 3 22.53 -19.54 -9.51
C LEU A 3 22.82 -18.04 -9.30
N ALA A 4 23.91 -17.55 -9.87
CA ALA A 4 24.29 -16.13 -9.77
C ALA A 4 23.21 -15.21 -10.36
N GLY A 5 22.64 -15.59 -11.51
CA GLY A 5 21.51 -14.86 -12.11
C GLY A 5 20.28 -14.84 -11.21
N PHE A 6 19.91 -15.99 -10.64
CA PHE A 6 18.78 -16.07 -9.71
C PHE A 6 18.99 -15.19 -8.46
N ILE A 7 20.18 -15.23 -7.86
CA ILE A 7 20.51 -14.40 -6.70
C ILE A 7 20.42 -12.91 -7.06
N GLY A 8 20.94 -12.51 -8.22
CA GLY A 8 20.84 -11.13 -8.71
C GLY A 8 19.40 -10.67 -8.89
N LEU A 9 18.54 -11.52 -9.46
CA LEU A 9 17.12 -11.21 -9.62
C LEU A 9 16.38 -11.12 -8.28
N ALA A 10 16.62 -12.07 -7.37
CA ALA A 10 16.01 -12.07 -6.05
C ALA A 10 16.44 -10.84 -5.23
N GLY A 11 17.74 -10.54 -5.19
CA GLY A 11 18.27 -9.36 -4.51
C GLY A 11 17.77 -8.05 -5.12
N GLY A 12 17.72 -7.97 -6.46
CA GLY A 12 17.16 -6.83 -7.17
C GLY A 12 15.69 -6.60 -6.82
N PHE A 13 14.87 -7.65 -6.83
CA PHE A 13 13.46 -7.57 -6.43
C PHE A 13 13.31 -7.03 -5.00
N LEU A 14 14.04 -7.60 -4.03
CA LEU A 14 13.99 -7.15 -2.64
C LEU A 14 14.41 -5.69 -2.49
N TYR A 15 15.48 -5.28 -3.17
CA TYR A 15 15.96 -3.90 -3.16
C TYR A 15 14.92 -2.91 -3.70
N PHE A 16 14.32 -3.20 -4.86
CA PHE A 16 13.30 -2.33 -5.45
C PHE A 16 11.99 -2.34 -4.67
N TYR A 17 11.60 -3.48 -4.08
CA TYR A 17 10.45 -3.54 -3.17
C TYR A 17 10.68 -2.63 -1.96
N GLN A 18 11.85 -2.74 -1.30
CA GLN A 18 12.19 -1.90 -0.16
C GLN A 18 12.22 -0.41 -0.52
N ARG A 19 12.86 -0.05 -1.64
CA ARG A 19 12.88 1.34 -2.14
C ARG A 19 11.47 1.87 -2.44
N SER A 20 10.56 1.01 -2.91
CA SER A 20 9.15 1.38 -3.08
C SER A 20 8.45 1.59 -1.74
N ALA A 21 8.60 0.66 -0.79
CA ALA A 21 8.01 0.76 0.53
C ALA A 21 8.45 2.02 1.30
N LEU A 22 9.71 2.44 1.16
CA LEU A 22 10.22 3.68 1.76
C LEU A 22 9.50 4.94 1.27
N ARG A 23 9.02 4.96 0.01
CA ARG A 23 8.17 6.05 -0.51
C ARG A 23 6.81 6.05 0.16
N PHE A 24 6.19 4.87 0.35
CA PHE A 24 4.92 4.75 1.10
C PHE A 24 5.06 5.11 2.58
N TYR A 25 6.24 4.94 3.17
CA TYR A 25 6.53 5.39 4.55
C TYR A 25 6.84 6.90 4.65
N GLY A 26 6.98 7.60 3.52
CA GLY A 26 7.41 9.00 3.49
C GLY A 26 8.87 9.21 3.89
N ALA A 27 9.70 8.15 3.87
CA ALA A 27 11.12 8.24 4.17
C ALA A 27 11.95 8.79 3.00
N THR A 28 11.39 8.79 1.79
CA THR A 28 11.97 9.37 0.57
C THR A 28 10.89 10.13 -0.19
N GLU A 29 11.29 10.95 -1.17
CA GLU A 29 10.36 11.66 -2.07
C GLU A 29 9.29 10.72 -2.66
N ASN A 30 8.03 11.14 -2.61
CA ASN A 30 6.87 10.33 -2.94
C ASN A 30 5.66 11.12 -3.47
N ALA A 31 5.85 12.35 -3.96
CA ALA A 31 4.74 13.21 -4.40
C ALA A 31 3.92 12.55 -5.51
N ARG A 32 4.60 11.89 -6.45
CA ARG A 32 3.96 11.11 -7.51
C ARG A 32 3.08 9.99 -6.95
N GLU A 33 3.55 9.26 -5.94
CA GLU A 33 2.77 8.18 -5.32
C GLU A 33 1.57 8.71 -4.52
N VAL A 34 1.70 9.87 -3.87
CA VAL A 34 0.60 10.54 -3.18
C VAL A 34 -0.50 10.95 -4.16
N ASP A 35 -0.13 11.50 -5.32
CA ASP A 35 -1.08 11.87 -6.37
C ASP A 35 -1.81 10.66 -6.95
N LEU A 36 -1.09 9.56 -7.19
CA LEU A 36 -1.66 8.31 -7.67
C LEU A 36 -2.59 7.68 -6.64
N ASP A 37 -2.16 7.61 -5.37
CA ASP A 37 -2.96 7.11 -4.25
C ASP A 37 -4.28 7.90 -4.12
N MET A 38 -4.22 9.23 -4.19
CA MET A 38 -5.43 10.06 -4.15
C MET A 38 -6.38 9.72 -5.31
N ARG A 39 -5.87 9.65 -6.55
CA ARG A 39 -6.68 9.34 -7.74
C ARG A 39 -7.32 7.95 -7.64
N GLU A 40 -6.55 6.94 -7.27
CA GLU A 40 -7.02 5.56 -7.17
C GLU A 40 -8.06 5.39 -6.05
N MET A 41 -7.80 5.95 -4.87
CA MET A 41 -8.71 5.85 -3.74
C MET A 41 -10.02 6.62 -3.97
N VAL A 42 -9.96 7.81 -4.58
CA VAL A 42 -11.16 8.57 -4.97
C VAL A 42 -11.99 7.81 -6.00
N ALA A 43 -11.34 7.20 -7.00
CA ALA A 43 -12.04 6.38 -7.99
C ALA A 43 -12.77 5.20 -7.31
N LYS A 44 -12.14 4.52 -6.36
CA LYS A 44 -12.78 3.46 -5.57
C LYS A 44 -13.97 3.99 -4.76
N VAL A 45 -13.84 5.14 -4.11
CA VAL A 45 -14.95 5.77 -3.36
C VAL A 45 -16.12 6.06 -4.29
N LYS A 46 -15.86 6.66 -5.46
CA LYS A 46 -16.90 6.95 -6.47
C LYS A 46 -17.57 5.67 -6.98
N ALA A 47 -16.83 4.56 -7.07
CA ALA A 47 -17.34 3.25 -7.45
C ALA A 47 -18.03 2.48 -6.30
N GLY A 48 -17.98 2.99 -5.06
CA GLY A 48 -18.51 2.28 -3.88
C GLY A 48 -17.66 1.07 -3.44
N GLU A 49 -16.39 1.01 -3.86
CA GLU A 49 -15.48 -0.08 -3.53
C GLU A 49 -14.72 0.16 -2.22
N PRO A 50 -14.33 -0.91 -1.50
CA PRO A 50 -13.47 -0.78 -0.32
C PRO A 50 -12.08 -0.26 -0.69
N LEU A 51 -11.61 0.77 0.02
CA LEU A 51 -10.30 1.42 -0.22
C LEU A 51 -9.13 0.42 -0.30
N TYR A 52 -9.10 -0.52 0.65
CA TYR A 52 -8.01 -1.48 0.80
C TYR A 52 -8.38 -2.91 0.39
N GLY A 53 -9.46 -3.08 -0.37
CA GLY A 53 -9.95 -4.37 -0.84
C GLY A 53 -10.64 -5.21 0.25
N GLU A 54 -11.04 -6.42 -0.13
CA GLU A 54 -11.72 -7.37 0.75
C GLU A 54 -10.77 -8.46 1.25
N SER A 55 -11.06 -8.99 2.43
CA SER A 55 -10.26 -10.03 3.07
C SER A 55 -11.12 -11.19 3.51
N ARG A 56 -10.60 -12.41 3.34
CA ARG A 56 -11.23 -13.64 3.84
C ARG A 56 -10.98 -13.87 5.33
N LEU A 57 -10.10 -13.06 5.93
CA LEU A 57 -9.76 -13.15 7.35
C LEU A 57 -10.74 -12.32 8.17
N ASN A 58 -11.05 -12.79 9.38
CA ASN A 58 -11.78 -11.99 10.35
C ASN A 58 -10.93 -10.78 10.80
N SER A 59 -11.58 -9.77 11.39
CA SER A 59 -10.93 -8.52 11.81
C SER A 59 -9.78 -8.72 12.80
N HIS A 60 -9.87 -9.74 13.66
CA HIS A 60 -8.78 -10.07 14.59
C HIS A 60 -7.52 -10.53 13.84
N LEU A 61 -7.66 -11.47 12.91
CA LEU A 61 -6.57 -12.00 12.10
C LEU A 61 -6.01 -10.97 11.12
N GLN A 62 -6.85 -10.10 10.57
CA GLN A 62 -6.36 -8.93 9.82
C GLN A 62 -5.47 -8.04 10.69
N GLY A 63 -5.86 -7.81 11.95
CA GLY A 63 -5.05 -7.05 12.90
C GLY A 63 -3.74 -7.73 13.29
N VAL A 64 -3.74 -9.06 13.42
CA VAL A 64 -2.50 -9.83 13.62
C VAL A 64 -1.59 -9.72 12.41
N ALA A 65 -2.15 -9.91 11.20
CA ALA A 65 -1.40 -9.80 9.95
C ALA A 65 -0.76 -8.41 9.80
N ALA A 66 -1.52 -7.35 10.01
CA ALA A 66 -1.04 -5.98 9.93
C ALA A 66 0.14 -5.72 10.88
N ARG A 67 0.09 -6.20 12.13
CA ARG A 67 1.20 -6.03 13.09
C ARG A 67 2.46 -6.81 12.69
N GLN A 68 2.31 -7.95 12.02
CA GLN A 68 3.43 -8.75 11.54
C GLN A 68 4.08 -8.17 10.27
N SER A 69 3.29 -7.59 9.38
CA SER A 69 3.78 -7.04 8.11
C SER A 69 4.10 -5.54 8.16
N ARG A 70 3.68 -4.82 9.20
CA ARG A 70 3.98 -3.39 9.34
C ARG A 70 5.48 -3.17 9.52
N TYR A 71 6.04 -2.28 8.70
CA TYR A 71 7.48 -1.95 8.66
C TYR A 71 8.44 -3.12 8.36
N SER A 72 7.94 -4.29 7.93
CA SER A 72 8.80 -5.45 7.67
C SER A 72 9.86 -5.21 6.59
N ALA A 73 9.62 -4.26 5.67
CA ALA A 73 10.58 -3.82 4.65
C ALA A 73 11.90 -3.29 5.23
N LEU A 74 11.90 -2.81 6.48
CA LEU A 74 13.13 -2.38 7.17
C LEU A 74 14.03 -3.55 7.59
N PHE A 75 13.52 -4.78 7.57
CA PHE A 75 14.20 -5.98 8.06
C PHE A 75 14.50 -7.02 6.96
N PHE A 76 14.44 -6.62 5.68
CA PHE A 76 14.63 -7.50 4.53
C PHE A 76 16.02 -8.12 4.42
N SER A 77 17.04 -7.52 5.04
CA SER A 77 18.38 -8.10 5.13
C SER A 77 18.41 -9.39 5.95
N THR A 78 17.42 -9.61 6.83
CA THR A 78 17.32 -10.81 7.67
C THR A 78 16.18 -11.71 7.20
N VAL A 79 14.96 -11.17 7.06
CA VAL A 79 13.79 -11.93 6.64
C VAL A 79 12.97 -11.12 5.64
N PRO A 80 12.80 -11.59 4.39
CA PRO A 80 11.86 -10.99 3.45
C PRO A 80 10.43 -11.32 3.88
N TRP A 81 9.68 -10.31 4.30
CA TRP A 81 8.31 -10.49 4.79
C TRP A 81 7.38 -9.45 4.19
N PHE A 82 6.30 -9.90 3.54
CA PHE A 82 5.41 -9.04 2.75
C PHE A 82 4.01 -8.98 3.33
N ASN A 83 3.28 -7.91 3.02
CA ASN A 83 1.85 -7.86 3.30
C ASN A 83 1.06 -8.53 2.15
N PHE A 84 0.32 -9.58 2.48
CA PHE A 84 -0.62 -10.26 1.56
C PHE A 84 -2.07 -10.21 2.07
N VAL A 85 -2.33 -9.44 3.12
CA VAL A 85 -3.65 -9.35 3.74
C VAL A 85 -4.19 -7.95 3.56
N ASN A 86 -5.32 -7.88 2.86
CA ASN A 86 -6.14 -6.67 2.82
C ASN A 86 -6.67 -6.41 4.24
N HIS A 87 -6.21 -5.32 4.85
CA HIS A 87 -6.60 -4.91 6.20
C HIS A 87 -6.78 -3.40 6.24
N ASN A 88 -7.61 -2.87 7.13
CA ASN A 88 -7.84 -1.42 7.20
C ASN A 88 -6.84 -0.62 8.06
N GLN A 89 -5.73 -1.26 8.47
CA GLN A 89 -4.75 -0.69 9.40
C GLN A 89 -3.53 -0.06 8.72
N HIS A 90 -3.75 0.94 7.85
CA HIS A 90 -2.69 1.63 7.11
C HIS A 90 -2.14 2.89 7.78
N GLY A 91 -2.75 3.34 8.89
CA GLY A 91 -2.25 4.48 9.66
C GLY A 91 -2.44 5.84 8.98
N VAL A 92 -3.40 5.95 8.06
CA VAL A 92 -3.77 7.18 7.37
C VAL A 92 -5.21 7.56 7.68
N ASP A 93 -5.50 8.86 7.68
CA ASP A 93 -6.88 9.34 7.69
C ASP A 93 -7.50 9.10 6.30
N THR A 94 -8.47 8.19 6.26
CA THR A 94 -9.18 7.83 5.02
C THR A 94 -10.25 8.85 4.64
N ALA A 95 -10.67 9.74 5.56
CA ALA A 95 -11.69 10.75 5.29
C ALA A 95 -11.30 11.68 4.12
N LYS A 96 -9.99 11.92 3.94
CA LYS A 96 -9.46 12.74 2.84
C LYS A 96 -9.91 12.26 1.44
N TYR A 97 -10.08 10.95 1.25
CA TYR A 97 -10.50 10.40 -0.04
C TYR A 97 -11.99 10.63 -0.30
N TYR A 98 -12.81 10.47 0.75
CA TYR A 98 -14.25 10.73 0.66
C TYR A 98 -14.54 12.21 0.41
N GLN A 99 -13.88 13.10 1.14
CA GLN A 99 -13.98 14.55 0.94
C GLN A 99 -13.55 14.96 -0.47
N GLN A 100 -12.48 14.35 -1.01
CA GLN A 100 -12.05 14.63 -2.37
C GLN A 100 -13.07 14.11 -3.40
N ALA A 101 -13.61 12.90 -3.20
CA ALA A 101 -14.63 12.34 -4.08
C ALA A 101 -15.90 13.21 -4.12
N GLU A 102 -16.36 13.69 -2.96
CA GLU A 102 -17.49 14.61 -2.85
C GLU A 102 -17.24 15.90 -3.65
N ARG A 103 -16.07 16.52 -3.48
CA ARG A 103 -15.70 17.74 -4.22
C ARG A 103 -15.69 17.54 -5.74
N GLU A 104 -15.20 16.40 -6.21
CA GLU A 104 -15.18 16.09 -7.65
C GLU A 104 -16.58 15.81 -8.19
N LEU A 105 -17.41 15.05 -7.47
CA LEU A 105 -18.81 14.80 -7.86
C LEU A 105 -19.64 16.08 -7.89
N GLU A 106 -19.42 17.01 -6.95
CA GLU A 106 -20.06 18.32 -6.97
C GLU A 106 -19.63 19.18 -8.17
N ALA A 107 -18.35 19.10 -8.57
CA ALA A 107 -17.85 19.80 -9.75
C ALA A 107 -18.41 19.22 -11.06
N GLU A 108 -18.58 17.90 -11.15
CA GLU A 108 -19.18 17.21 -12.30
C GLU A 108 -20.69 17.49 -12.47
N ARG A 109 -21.37 17.93 -11.39
CA ARG A 109 -22.80 18.26 -11.41
C ARG A 109 -23.11 19.69 -11.88
N LYS A 110 -22.10 20.56 -11.96
CA LYS A 110 -22.24 21.96 -12.40
C LYS A 110 -21.95 22.08 -13.89
#